data_AF-A0A9W5PXJ4-F1
#
_entry.id   AF-A0A9W5PXJ4-F1
#
_cell.length_a   1.000
_cell.length_b   1.000
_cell.length_c   1.000
_cell.angle_alpha   90.00
_cell.angle_beta   90.00
_cell.angle_gamma   90.00
#
_symmetry.space_group_name_H-M   'P 1'
#
loop_
_entity.id
_entity.type
_entity.pdbx_description
1 polymer ?
#
loop_
_entity_poly.entity_id
_entity_poly.type
_entity_poly.pdbx_seq_one_letter_code
_entity_poly.pdbx_strand_id
1 'polypeptide(L)' 'MKDAYSFHSSLEDLNKTYQQMFKAYSNIFNKCGLNFRGVIADSGDMDGEATHEFMALSDI' A
#
# COMPACT_ATOMS: atom_id res chain seq x y z
N MET A 1 -12.97 2.39 -7.68
CA MET A 1 -12.05 2.75 -6.58
C MET A 1 -12.36 1.85 -5.41
N LYS A 2 -11.34 1.29 -4.73
CA LYS A 2 -11.53 0.39 -3.58
C LYS A 2 -10.81 0.98 -2.38
N ASP A 3 -11.57 1.62 -1.50
CA ASP A 3 -11.03 2.30 -0.35
C ASP A 3 -11.22 1.45 0.90
N ALA A 4 -10.22 1.44 1.76
CA ALA A 4 -10.24 0.71 3.01
C ALA A 4 -9.60 1.58 4.09
N TYR A 5 -10.18 1.50 5.28
CA TYR A 5 -9.75 2.27 6.45
C TYR A 5 -9.59 1.29 7.61
N SER A 6 -8.52 1.42 8.37
CA SER A 6 -8.26 0.60 9.55
C SER A 6 -8.08 1.48 10.78
N PHE A 7 -8.49 0.98 11.94
CA PHE A 7 -8.50 1.72 13.20
C PHE A 7 -7.75 0.89 14.25
N HIS A 8 -6.78 1.51 14.91
CA HIS A 8 -5.84 0.81 15.79
C HIS A 8 -5.65 1.57 17.09
N SER A 9 -5.51 0.83 18.20
CA SER A 9 -5.22 1.41 19.51
C SER A 9 -3.73 1.65 19.76
N SER A 10 -2.85 1.19 18.87
CA SER A 10 -1.40 1.38 18.95
C SER A 10 -0.75 1.46 17.58
N LEU A 11 0.44 2.06 17.51
CA LEU A 11 1.24 2.16 16.30
C LEU A 11 1.74 0.79 15.81
N GLU A 12 2.01 -0.13 16.73
CA GLU A 12 2.42 -1.50 16.38
C GLU A 12 1.33 -2.24 15.60
N ASP A 13 0.07 -2.09 16.02
CA ASP A 13 -1.07 -2.73 15.34
C ASP A 13 -1.35 -2.07 13.99
N LEU A 14 -1.24 -0.74 13.91
CA LEU A 14 -1.27 -0.01 12.64
C LEU A 14 -0.22 -0.55 11.66
N ASN A 15 1.03 -0.71 12.12
CA ASN A 15 2.11 -1.23 11.27
C ASN A 15 1.84 -2.67 10.80
N LYS A 16 1.27 -3.53 11.66
CA LYS A 16 0.88 -4.90 11.27
C LYS A 16 -0.16 -4.88 10.17
N THR A 17 -1.23 -4.09 10.32
CA THR A 17 -2.28 -3.99 9.31
C THR A 17 -1.78 -3.33 8.03
N TYR A 18 -0.90 -2.34 8.13
CA TYR A 18 -0.23 -1.75 6.97
C TYR A 18 0.52 -2.79 6.14
N GLN A 19 1.33 -3.65 6.79
CA GLN A 19 2.06 -4.72 6.12
C GLN A 19 1.12 -5.79 5.52
N GLN A 20 0.01 -6.09 6.19
CA GLN A 20 -1.02 -6.97 5.65
C GLN A 20 -1.66 -6.38 4.38
N MET A 21 -1.95 -5.08 4.39
CA MET A 21 -2.49 -4.37 3.23
C MET A 21 -1.51 -4.33 2.07
N PHE A 22 -0.23 -4.06 2.33
CA PHE A 22 0.83 -4.12 1.32
C PHE A 22 0.89 -5.50 0.65
N LYS A 23 0.88 -6.58 1.46
CA LYS A 23 0.85 -7.96 0.96
C LYS A 23 -0.44 -8.28 0.18
N ALA A 24 -1.59 -7.81 0.68
CA ALA A 24 -2.87 -8.03 0.03
C ALA A 24 -2.92 -7.38 -1.36
N TYR A 25 -2.49 -6.12 -1.49
CA TYR A 25 -2.41 -5.42 -2.77
C TYR A 25 -1.41 -6.09 -3.71
N SER A 26 -0.24 -6.47 -3.21
CA SER A 26 0.74 -7.24 -4.00
C SER A 26 0.13 -8.53 -4.57
N ASN A 27 -0.62 -9.27 -3.76
CA ASN A 27 -1.29 -10.49 -4.19
C ASN A 27 -2.42 -10.21 -5.20
N ILE A 28 -3.17 -9.11 -5.03
CA ILE A 28 -4.22 -8.71 -5.96
C ILE A 28 -3.60 -8.42 -7.33
N PHE A 29 -2.56 -7.59 -7.41
CA PHE A 29 -1.93 -7.25 -8.68
C PHE A 29 -1.22 -8.44 -9.34
N ASN A 30 -0.62 -9.34 -8.55
CA ASN A 30 -0.12 -10.62 -9.04
C ASN A 30 -1.23 -11.48 -9.65
N LYS A 31 -2.40 -11.59 -9.01
CA LYS A 31 -3.56 -12.31 -9.54
C LYS A 31 -4.13 -11.67 -10.80
N CYS A 32 -4.02 -10.35 -10.93
CA CYS A 32 -4.39 -9.62 -12.14
C CYS A 32 -3.36 -9.75 -13.27
N GLY A 33 -2.22 -10.42 -13.04
CA GLY A 33 -1.17 -10.59 -14.05
C GLY A 33 -0.38 -9.32 -14.38
N LEU A 34 -0.36 -8.35 -13.46
CA LEU A 34 0.34 -7.07 -13.67
C LEU A 34 1.82 -7.18 -13.31
N ASN A 35 2.67 -6.51 -14.09
CA ASN A 35 4.03 -6.17 -13.69
C ASN A 35 3.99 -4.86 -12.91
N PHE A 36 4.28 -4.88 -11.61
CA PHE A 36 4.16 -3.71 -10.74
C PHE A 36 5.29 -3.63 -9.72
N ARG A 37 5.46 -2.45 -9.12
CA ARG A 37 6.35 -2.22 -7.97
C ARG A 37 5.69 -1.35 -6.91
N GLY A 38 5.89 -1.71 -5.65
CA GLY A 38 5.62 -0.82 -4.52
C GLY A 38 6.77 0.17 -4.38
N VAL A 39 6.47 1.47 -4.40
CA VAL A 39 7.44 2.56 -4.23
C VAL A 39 7.06 3.40 -3.02
N ILE A 40 8.05 3.97 -2.33
CA ILE A 40 7.81 4.95 -1.28
C ILE A 40 7.26 6.20 -1.96
N ALA A 41 6.11 6.66 -1.49
CA ALA A 41 5.43 7.84 -1.98
C ALA A 41 5.49 8.96 -0.95
N ASP A 42 5.25 10.19 -1.40
CA ASP A 42 5.10 11.34 -0.52
C ASP A 42 3.84 11.19 0.34
N SER A 43 3.95 11.44 1.65
CA SER A 43 2.83 11.37 2.58
C SER A 43 1.92 12.60 2.50
N GLY A 44 2.38 13.67 1.82
CA GLY A 44 1.63 14.90 1.65
C GLY A 44 1.27 15.54 3.00
N ASP A 45 0.04 16.05 3.11
CA ASP A 45 -0.47 16.68 4.34
C ASP A 45 -0.83 15.66 5.45
N MET A 46 -0.82 14.36 5.15
CA MET A 46 -0.99 13.32 6.17
C MET A 46 0.34 13.09 6.88
N ASP A 47 0.41 13.50 8.14
CA ASP A 47 1.57 13.25 9.00
C ASP A 47 1.68 11.73 9.28
N GLY A 48 2.69 11.07 8.70
CA GLY A 48 2.86 9.62 8.79
C GLY A 48 4.14 9.11 8.11
N GLU A 49 4.83 8.15 8.74
CA GLU A 49 6.22 7.81 8.39
C GLU A 49 6.41 6.94 7.12
N ALA A 50 5.35 6.41 6.50
CA ALA A 50 5.50 5.66 5.26
C ALA A 50 4.19 5.52 4.46
N THR A 51 4.13 6.16 3.31
CA THR A 51 3.13 5.90 2.26
C THR A 51 3.75 5.09 1.13
N HIS A 52 3.01 4.12 0.59
CA HIS A 52 3.44 3.33 -0.57
C HIS A 52 2.43 3.42 -1.69
N GLU A 53 2.92 3.66 -2.89
CA GLU A 53 2.16 3.57 -4.13
C GLU A 53 2.54 2.30 -4.88
N PHE A 54 1.56 1.67 -5.52
CA PHE A 54 1.76 0.52 -6.40
C PHE A 54 1.69 0.99 -7.84
N MET A 55 2.85 1.04 -8.50
CA MET A 55 2.98 1.48 -9.88
C MET A 55 3.02 0.27 -10.82
N ALA A 56 2.08 0.20 -11.75
CA ALA A 56 2.16 -0.73 -12.87
C ALA A 56 3.24 -0.23 -13.86
N LEU A 57 4.17 -1.10 -14.24
CA LEU A 57 5.24 -0.74 -15.16
C LEU A 57 4.74 -0.80 -16.61
N SER A 58 5.03 0.26 -17.36
CA SER A 58 4.71 0.43 -18.77
C SER A 58 5.92 1.05 -19.46
N ASP A 59 6.22 0.59 -20.69
CA ASP A 59 7.27 1.17 -21.54
C ASP A 59 6.78 2.39 -22.35
N ILE A 60 5.47 2.66 -22.28
CA ILE A 60 4.77 3.81 -22.90
C ILE A 60 4.34 4.76 -21.79
#